data_AF-A0A957I1X1-F1
#
_entry.id   AF-A0A957I1X1-F1
#
_cell.length_a   1.000
_cell.length_b   1.000
_cell.length_c   1.000
_cell.angle_alpha   90.00
_cell.angle_beta   90.00
_cell.angle_gamma   90.00
#
_symmetry.space_group_name_H-M   'P 1'
#
loop_
_entity.id
_entity.type
_entity.pdbx_description
1 polymer ?
#
loop_
_entity_poly.entity_id
_entity_poly.type
_entity_poly.pdbx_seq_one_letter_code
_entity_poly.pdbx_strand_id
1 'polypeptide(L)'
;MVRELEELLAAHVDDLNRGVDTTEHLVLRYAASFPDLPALLQLSRLLKKTLVPVQPRTLFIQQLKQELLQYPPADPAAAPTTNRLVMVGAAVGSLLSLTGVVLLWRLLARRTAPVPSSL
;
A
#
# COMPACT_ATOMS: atom_id res chain seq x y z
N MET A 1 13.29 0.17 -3.60
CA MET A 1 13.33 -0.64 -4.83
C MET A 1 13.24 -2.14 -4.55
N VAL A 2 14.22 -2.80 -3.91
CA VAL A 2 14.16 -4.27 -3.69
C VAL A 2 12.93 -4.69 -2.87
N ARG A 3 12.68 -4.03 -1.73
CA ARG A 3 11.52 -4.30 -0.87
C ARG A 3 10.15 -4.14 -1.57
N GLU A 4 10.05 -3.19 -2.49
CA GLU A 4 8.81 -2.93 -3.24
C GLU A 4 8.54 -4.03 -4.27
N LEU A 5 9.59 -4.53 -4.92
CA LEU A 5 9.49 -5.70 -5.81
C LEU A 5 9.12 -6.97 -5.03
N GLU A 6 9.71 -7.17 -3.85
CA GLU A 6 9.38 -8.30 -2.96
C GLU A 6 7.90 -8.25 -2.52
N GLU A 7 7.42 -7.08 -2.09
CA GLU A 7 6.02 -6.89 -1.70
C GLU A 7 5.06 -7.14 -2.88
N LEU A 8 5.43 -6.73 -4.09
CA LEU A 8 4.65 -6.99 -5.30
C LEU A 8 4.60 -8.49 -5.65
N LEU A 9 5.74 -9.18 -5.59
CA LEU A 9 5.80 -10.62 -5.84
C LEU A 9 5.03 -11.41 -4.78
N ALA A 10 5.12 -11.02 -3.51
CA ALA A 10 4.35 -11.62 -2.43
C ALA A 10 2.84 -11.48 -2.66
N ALA A 11 2.38 -10.26 -2.96
CA ALA A 11 0.97 -10.00 -3.27
C ALA A 11 0.49 -10.81 -4.49
N HIS A 12 1.31 -10.91 -5.53
CA HIS A 12 0.99 -11.71 -6.71
C HIS A 12 0.87 -13.22 -6.39
N VAL A 13 1.76 -13.77 -5.56
CA VAL A 13 1.69 -15.17 -5.14
C VAL A 13 0.43 -15.44 -4.30
N ASP A 14 0.02 -14.50 -3.45
CA ASP A 14 -1.23 -14.61 -2.70
C ASP A 14 -2.46 -14.64 -3.61
N ASP A 15 -2.50 -13.79 -4.63
CA ASP A 15 -3.56 -13.81 -5.65
C ASP A 15 -3.58 -15.14 -6.41
N LEU A 16 -2.40 -15.64 -6.83
CA LEU A 16 -2.29 -16.96 -7.48
C LEU A 16 -2.76 -18.09 -6.57
N ASN A 17 -2.51 -18.01 -5.27
CA ASN A 17 -2.99 -19.00 -4.30
C ASN A 17 -4.51 -18.96 -4.11
N ARG A 18 -5.13 -17.80 -4.34
CA ARG A 18 -6.60 -17.60 -4.36
C ARG A 18 -7.24 -17.96 -5.71
N GLY A 19 -6.44 -18.33 -6.71
CA GLY A 19 -6.92 -18.65 -8.06
C GLY A 19 -7.12 -17.44 -8.96
N VAL A 20 -6.57 -16.27 -8.61
CA VAL A 20 -6.63 -15.05 -9.40
C VAL A 20 -5.28 -14.83 -10.07
N ASP A 21 -5.24 -14.71 -11.41
CA ASP A 21 -4.02 -14.38 -12.15
C ASP A 21 -3.97 -12.87 -12.45
N THR A 22 -3.15 -12.13 -11.70
CA THR A 22 -2.92 -10.69 -11.87
C THR A 22 -1.71 -10.35 -12.73
N THR A 23 -1.08 -11.34 -13.37
CA THR A 23 0.20 -11.17 -14.10
C THR A 23 0.17 -10.05 -15.12
N GLU A 24 -0.85 -10.05 -16.00
CA GLU A 24 -0.92 -9.07 -17.10
C GLU A 24 -1.08 -7.64 -16.56
N HIS A 25 -1.90 -7.46 -15.53
CA HIS A 25 -2.11 -6.16 -14.89
C HIS A 25 -0.83 -5.63 -14.22
N LEU A 26 -0.06 -6.51 -13.58
CA LEU A 26 1.19 -6.13 -12.92
C LEU A 26 2.29 -5.80 -13.93
N VAL A 27 2.39 -6.56 -15.03
CA VAL A 27 3.33 -6.27 -16.11
C VAL A 27 3.03 -4.90 -16.74
N LEU A 28 1.77 -4.63 -17.10
CA LEU A 28 1.38 -3.36 -17.71
C LEU A 28 1.69 -2.15 -16.81
N ARG A 29 1.54 -2.32 -15.49
CA ARG A 29 1.69 -1.22 -14.53
C ARG A 29 3.13 -1.01 -14.06
N TYR A 30 3.94 -2.06 -13.98
CA TYR A 30 5.23 -2.01 -13.28
C TYR A 30 6.43 -2.45 -14.12
N ALA A 31 6.25 -2.98 -15.34
CA ALA A 31 7.37 -3.43 -16.17
C ALA A 31 8.37 -2.31 -16.53
N ALA A 32 7.90 -1.06 -16.60
CA ALA A 32 8.78 0.09 -16.84
C ALA A 32 9.72 0.37 -15.64
N SER A 33 9.25 0.11 -14.42
CA SER A 33 10.03 0.30 -13.19
C SER A 33 10.90 -0.91 -12.87
N PHE A 34 10.47 -2.11 -13.27
CA PHE A 34 11.13 -3.38 -12.98
C PHE A 34 11.20 -4.24 -14.26
N PRO A 35 12.30 -4.18 -15.02
CA PRO A 35 12.42 -4.87 -16.30
C PRO A 35 12.38 -6.41 -16.17
N ASP A 36 12.85 -6.96 -15.03
CA ASP A 36 12.88 -8.40 -14.78
C ASP A 36 11.54 -8.95 -14.24
N LEU A 37 10.59 -8.07 -13.89
CA LEU A 37 9.31 -8.44 -13.30
C LEU A 37 8.52 -9.47 -14.14
N PRO A 38 8.40 -9.34 -15.47
CA PRO A 38 7.64 -10.30 -16.27
C PRO A 38 8.17 -11.74 -16.16
N ALA A 39 9.50 -11.90 -16.12
CA ALA A 39 10.13 -13.21 -15.98
C ALA A 39 9.87 -13.80 -14.58
N LEU A 40 9.92 -12.98 -13.54
CA LEU A 40 9.64 -13.39 -12.15
C LEU A 40 8.18 -13.81 -11.96
N LEU A 41 7.23 -13.06 -12.53
CA LEU A 41 5.81 -13.41 -12.50
C LEU A 41 5.52 -14.69 -13.31
N GLN A 42 6.23 -14.90 -14.42
CA GLN A 42 6.11 -16.15 -15.16
C GLN A 42 6.63 -17.35 -14.35
N LEU A 43 7.73 -17.17 -13.62
CA LEU A 43 8.30 -18.20 -12.76
C LEU A 43 7.35 -18.57 -11.60
N SER A 44 6.74 -17.59 -10.91
CA SER A 44 5.78 -17.87 -9.84
C SER A 44 4.57 -18.67 -10.33
N ARG A 45 4.05 -18.37 -11.53
CA ARG A 45 2.97 -19.16 -12.16
C ARG A 45 3.39 -20.59 -12.45
N LEU A 46 4.59 -20.79 -12.99
CA LEU A 46 5.11 -22.13 -13.26
C LEU A 46 5.28 -22.92 -11.96
N LEU A 47 5.87 -22.30 -10.94
CA LEU A 47 6.00 -22.92 -9.62
C LEU A 47 4.65 -23.33 -9.06
N LYS A 48 3.65 -22.44 -9.08
CA LYS A 48 2.29 -22.75 -8.62
C LYS A 48 1.67 -23.94 -9.35
N LYS A 49 1.89 -24.05 -10.67
CA LYS A 49 1.40 -25.19 -11.47
C LYS A 49 2.12 -26.50 -11.14
N THR A 50 3.40 -26.44 -10.79
CA THR A 50 4.21 -27.62 -10.48
C THR A 50 4.06 -28.11 -9.04
N LEU A 51 3.75 -27.22 -8.11
CA LEU A 51 3.63 -27.55 -6.70
C LEU A 51 2.30 -28.26 -6.43
N VAL A 52 2.39 -29.50 -5.95
CA VAL A 52 1.22 -30.27 -5.51
C VAL A 52 0.85 -29.81 -4.10
N PRO A 53 -0.43 -29.48 -3.84
CA PRO A 53 -0.87 -29.15 -2.50
C PRO A 53 -0.65 -30.35 -1.56
N VAL A 54 0.08 -30.13 -0.48
CA VAL A 54 0.31 -31.14 0.55
C VAL A 54 -0.90 -31.19 1.47
N GLN A 55 -1.52 -32.36 1.61
CA GLN A 55 -2.59 -32.53 2.59
C GLN A 55 -2.00 -32.50 4.00
N PRO A 56 -2.46 -31.59 4.88
CA PRO A 56 -1.99 -31.57 6.26
C PRO A 56 -2.44 -32.84 7.00
N ARG A 57 -1.59 -33.33 7.90
CA ARG A 57 -1.92 -34.49 8.74
C ARG A 57 -3.07 -34.15 9.69
N THR A 58 -3.97 -35.10 9.97
CA THR A 58 -5.10 -34.89 10.88
C THR A 58 -4.68 -34.45 12.28
N LEU A 59 -3.59 -35.02 12.81
CA LEU A 59 -3.02 -34.60 14.10
C LEU A 59 -2.59 -33.14 14.12
N PHE A 60 -2.00 -32.66 13.02
CA PHE A 60 -1.58 -31.25 12.89
C PHE A 60 -2.79 -30.32 12.95
N ILE A 61 -3.89 -30.67 12.25
CA ILE A 61 -5.12 -29.89 12.26
C ILE A 61 -5.71 -29.80 13.68
N GLN A 62 -5.71 -30.91 14.42
CA GLN A 62 -6.24 -30.96 15.78
C GLN A 62 -5.40 -30.12 16.76
N GLN A 63 -4.08 -30.23 16.69
CA GLN A 63 -3.16 -29.44 17.50
C GLN A 63 -3.30 -27.95 17.20
N LEU A 64 -3.30 -27.57 15.92
CA LEU A 64 -3.49 -26.18 15.51
C LEU A 64 -4.82 -25.61 16.00
N LYS A 65 -5.91 -26.39 15.94
CA LYS A 65 -7.21 -25.97 16.48
C LYS A 65 -7.15 -25.71 17.98
N GLN A 66 -6.45 -26.55 18.74
CA GLN A 66 -6.29 -26.37 20.18
C GLN A 66 -5.46 -25.12 20.49
N GLU A 67 -4.37 -24.89 19.76
CA GLU A 67 -3.55 -23.68 19.90
C GLU A 67 -4.36 -22.42 19.57
N LEU A 68 -5.08 -22.40 18.44
CA LEU A 68 -5.92 -21.27 18.05
C LEU A 68 -7.07 -20.96 19.01
N LEU A 69 -7.52 -21.93 19.82
CA LEU A 69 -8.52 -21.68 20.86
C LEU A 69 -7.90 -21.13 22.15
N GLN A 70 -6.60 -21.37 22.37
CA GLN A 70 -5.87 -20.83 23.52
C GLN A 70 -5.46 -19.38 23.31
N TYR A 71 -5.28 -18.96 22.06
CA TYR A 71 -5.06 -17.57 21.70
C TYR A 71 -6.41 -16.91 21.37
N PRO A 72 -6.81 -15.81 22.05
CA PRO A 72 -7.92 -15.01 21.56
C PRO A 72 -7.66 -14.64 20.10
N PRO A 73 -8.69 -14.67 19.22
CA PRO A 73 -8.51 -14.27 17.84
C PRO A 73 -7.83 -12.90 17.83
N ALA A 74 -6.70 -12.80 17.13
CA ALA A 74 -6.07 -11.51 16.90
C ALA A 74 -7.16 -10.60 16.34
N ASP A 75 -7.44 -9.51 17.05
CA ASP A 75 -8.54 -8.62 16.75
C ASP A 75 -8.47 -8.25 15.26
N PRO A 76 -9.48 -8.59 14.42
CA PRO A 76 -9.50 -8.16 13.02
C PRO A 76 -9.55 -6.62 12.90
N ALA A 77 -9.74 -5.91 14.02
CA ALA A 77 -9.58 -4.47 14.16
C ALA A 77 -8.13 -3.96 14.02
N ALA A 78 -7.13 -4.86 13.89
CA ALA A 78 -5.77 -4.51 13.45
C ALA A 78 -5.62 -4.46 11.91
N ALA A 79 -6.71 -4.59 11.15
CA ALA A 79 -6.75 -3.92 9.86
C ALA A 79 -6.65 -2.40 10.12
N PRO A 80 -5.82 -1.62 9.40
CA PRO A 80 -5.85 -0.18 9.53
C PRO A 80 -7.22 0.29 9.03
N THR A 81 -8.18 0.36 9.94
CA THR A 81 -9.40 1.12 9.71
C THR A 81 -8.90 2.53 9.43
N THR A 82 -9.03 2.94 8.17
CA THR A 82 -8.78 4.32 7.79
C THR A 82 -9.81 5.12 8.56
N ASN A 83 -9.35 5.61 9.71
CA ASN A 83 -10.19 6.22 10.71
C ASN A 83 -10.77 7.46 10.05
N ARG A 84 -12.10 7.55 9.96
CA ARG A 84 -12.80 8.67 9.28
C ARG A 84 -12.37 10.03 9.88
N LEU A 85 -11.90 10.03 11.13
CA LEU A 85 -11.25 11.14 11.82
C LEU A 85 -9.92 11.59 11.18
N VAL A 86 -9.10 10.68 10.65
CA VAL A 86 -7.86 11.02 9.91
C VAL A 86 -8.21 11.69 8.58
N MET A 87 -9.30 11.26 7.93
CA MET A 87 -9.80 11.91 6.70
C MET A 87 -10.32 13.34 6.97
N VAL A 88 -10.94 13.58 8.13
CA VAL A 88 -11.34 14.93 8.56
C VAL A 88 -10.12 15.77 8.96
N GLY A 89 -9.11 15.17 9.60
CA GLY A 89 -7.85 15.84 9.92
C GLY A 89 -7.10 16.34 8.67
N ALA A 90 -7.11 15.56 7.58
CA ALA A 90 -6.52 15.95 6.31
C ALA A 90 -7.27 17.13 5.64
N ALA A 91 -8.60 17.22 5.79
CA ALA A 91 -9.39 18.34 5.26
C ALA A 91 -9.13 19.66 6.02
N VAL A 92 -8.94 19.60 7.34
CA VAL A 92 -8.64 20.80 8.16
C VAL A 92 -7.23 21.33 7.88
N GLY A 93 -6.26 20.45 7.62
CA GLY A 93 -4.90 20.84 7.25
C GLY A 93 -4.83 21.65 5.93
N SER A 94 -5.69 21.34 4.95
CA SER A 94 -5.77 22.05 3.67
C SER A 94 -6.27 23.49 3.83
N LEU A 95 -7.28 23.73 4.68
CA LEU A 95 -7.82 25.08 4.91
C LEU A 95 -6.81 25.98 5.64
N LEU A 96 -6.06 25.45 6.61
CA LEU A 96 -5.00 26.19 7.32
C LEU A 96 -3.80 26.52 6.40
N SER A 97 -3.50 25.64 5.44
CA SER A 97 -2.42 25.88 4.46
C SER A 97 -2.79 27.01 3.48
N LEU A 98 -4.02 27.03 2.96
CA LEU A 98 -4.47 28.08 2.04
C LEU A 98 -4.55 29.46 2.71
N THR A 99 -5.05 29.54 3.94
CA THR A 99 -5.10 30.80 4.70
C THR A 99 -3.69 31.29 5.05
N GLY A 100 -2.78 30.41 5.46
CA GLY A 100 -1.38 30.75 5.72
C GLY A 100 -0.65 31.27 4.49
N VAL A 101 -0.81 30.61 3.34
CA VAL A 101 -0.16 31.03 2.08
C VAL A 101 -0.70 32.38 1.60
N VAL A 102 -2.02 32.62 1.67
CA VAL A 102 -2.62 33.91 1.29
C VAL A 102 -2.16 35.05 2.22
N LEU A 103 -2.04 34.79 3.53
CA LEU A 103 -1.57 35.80 4.49
C LEU A 103 -0.09 36.13 4.27
N LEU A 104 0.74 35.11 4.02
CA LEU A 104 2.15 35.27 3.69
C LEU A 104 2.34 36.06 2.39
N TRP A 105 1.57 35.74 1.35
CA TRP A 105 1.57 36.49 0.08
C TRP A 105 1.15 37.94 0.27
N ARG A 106 0.11 38.22 1.06
CA ARG A 106 -0.32 39.59 1.36
C ARG A 106 0.74 40.38 2.14
N LEU A 107 1.45 39.74 3.06
CA LEU A 107 2.53 40.39 3.82
C LEU A 107 3.75 40.69 2.94
N LEU A 108 4.10 39.80 2.01
CA LEU A 108 5.17 40.03 1.04
C LEU A 108 4.79 41.12 0.02
N ALA A 109 3.55 41.11 -0.49
CA ALA A 109 3.06 42.12 -1.43
C ALA A 109 2.99 43.53 -0.83
N ARG A 110 2.76 43.64 0.50
CA ARG A 110 2.83 44.92 1.22
C ARG A 110 4.26 45.43 1.38
N ARG A 111 5.26 44.55 1.40
CA ARG A 111 6.69 44.92 1.47
C ARG A 111 7.25 45.37 0.14
N THR A 112 6.59 45.04 -0.98
CA THR A 112 6.97 45.46 -2.34
C THR A 112 6.18 46.67 -2.82
N ALA A 113 5.55 47.45 -1.93
CA ALA A 113 5.00 48.75 -2.32
C ALA A 113 6.18 49.67 -2.72
N PRO A 114 6.27 50.10 -3.99
CA PRO A 114 7.34 51.01 -4.41
C PRO A 114 7.17 52.35 -3.68
N VAL A 115 8.28 52.87 -3.15
CA VAL A 115 8.38 54.23 -2.67
C VAL A 115 7.97 55.16 -3.83
N PRO A 116 6.94 56.00 -3.69
CA PRO A 116 6.65 57.01 -4.72
C PRO A 116 7.82 58.00 -4.75
N SER A 117 8.61 57.93 -5.81
CA SER A 117 9.58 58.94 -6.18
C SER A 117 8.87 60.24 -6.50
N SER A 118 9.28 61.29 -5.79
CA SER A 118 8.94 62.70 -5.94
C SER A 118 9.01 63.21 -7.39
N LEU A 119 7.97 63.94 -7.80
CA LEU A 119 8.05 65.15 -8.63
C LEU A 119 6.96 66.13 -8.16
#